data_AF-A0A7V3GUN1-F1
#
_entry.id   AF-A0A7V3GUN1-F1
#
_cell.length_a   1.000
_cell.length_b   1.000
_cell.length_c   1.000
_cell.angle_alpha   90.00
_cell.angle_beta   90.00
_cell.angle_gamma   90.00
#
_symmetry.space_group_name_H-M   'P 1'
#
loop_
_entity.id
_entity.type
_entity.pdbx_description
1 polymer ?
#
loop_
_entity_poly.entity_id
_entity_poly.type
_entity_poly.pdbx_seq_one_letter_code
_entity_poly.pdbx_strand_id
1 'polypeptide(L)' 'MLIRHGSKHDWYQNPNTKVSQPVPRHREIHEHLARHIIKMLRDDKT' A
#
# COMPACT_ATOMS: atom_id res chain seq x y z
N MET A 1 -4.49 -3.88 5.87
CA MET A 1 -5.86 -3.45 6.14
C MET A 1 -6.15 -2.16 5.38
N LEU A 2 -7.33 -2.05 4.76
CA LEU A 2 -7.80 -0.83 4.12
C LEU A 2 -8.42 0.09 5.18
N ILE A 3 -7.92 1.33 5.27
CA ILE A 3 -8.32 2.31 6.30
C ILE A 3 -9.27 3.36 5.74
N ARG A 4 -9.05 3.80 4.50
CA ARG A 4 -9.85 4.86 3.88
C ARG A 4 -9.89 4.69 2.37
N HIS A 5 -11.08 4.82 1.81
CA HIS A 5 -11.24 4.98 0.37
C HIS A 5 -10.97 6.41 -0.06
N GLY A 6 -10.16 6.58 -1.10
CA GLY A 6 -9.97 7.87 -1.76
C GLY A 6 -10.38 7.82 -3.22
N SER A 7 -10.50 8.99 -3.84
CA SER A 7 -10.93 9.11 -5.24
C SER A 7 -9.91 8.49 -6.21
N LYS A 8 -8.62 8.71 -5.98
CA LYS A 8 -7.52 8.20 -6.82
C LYS A 8 -6.70 7.08 -6.14
N HIS A 9 -6.59 7.14 -4.82
CA HIS A 9 -5.79 6.22 -4.03
C HIS A 9 -6.57 5.78 -2.79
N ASP A 10 -6.52 4.50 -2.50
CA ASP A 10 -6.97 3.94 -1.23
C ASP A 10 -5.83 3.97 -0.21
N TRP A 11 -6.15 4.10 1.07
CA TRP A 11 -5.16 4.14 2.14
C TRP A 11 -5.06 2.77 2.81
N TYR A 12 -3.93 2.10 2.64
CA TYR A 12 -3.68 0.80 3.25
C TYR A 12 -2.68 0.93 4.40
N GLN A 13 -2.91 0.18 5.47
CA GLN A 13 -2.01 0.05 6.60
C GLN A 13 -1.64 -1.42 6.83
N ASN A 14 -0.36 -1.71 7.03
CA ASN A 14 0.06 -3.01 7.53
C ASN A 14 -0.40 -3.15 9.00
N PRO A 15 -1.19 -4.17 9.37
CA PRO A 15 -1.76 -4.30 10.71
C PRO A 15 -0.71 -4.54 11.80
N ASN A 16 0.44 -5.10 11.45
CA ASN A 16 1.51 -5.48 12.37
C ASN A 16 2.51 -4.34 12.55
N THR A 17 2.99 -3.74 11.45
CA THR A 17 4.01 -2.67 11.50
C THR A 17 3.42 -1.27 11.62
N LYS A 18 2.10 -1.12 11.42
CA LYS A 18 1.36 0.16 11.38
C LYS A 18 1.79 1.14 10.28
N VAL A 19 2.74 0.76 9.43
CA VAL A 19 3.13 1.51 8.24
C VAL A 19 1.93 1.64 7.30
N SER A 20 1.72 2.85 6.78
CA SER A 20 0.65 3.13 5.83
C SER A 20 1.19 3.56 4.47
N GLN A 21 0.50 3.19 3.40
CA GLN A 21 0.81 3.57 2.02
C GLN A 21 -0.47 3.88 1.23
N PRO A 22 -0.44 4.90 0.36
CA PRO A 22 -1.48 5.11 -0.64
C PRO A 22 -1.33 4.10 -1.78
N VAL A 23 -2.39 3.35 -2.07
CA VAL A 23 -2.44 2.38 -3.17
C VAL A 23 -3.32 2.95 -4.29
N PRO A 24 -2.79 3.16 -5.50
CA PRO A 24 -3.58 3.69 -6.61
C PRO A 24 -4.71 2.75 -7.02
N ARG A 25 -5.85 3.31 -7.43
CA ARG A 25 -7.04 2.53 -7.85
C ARG A 25 -7.09 2.24 -9.36
N HIS A 26 -6.17 2.80 -10.13
CA HIS A 26 -6.05 2.53 -11.56
C HIS A 26 -5.17 1.31 -11.81
N ARG A 27 -5.36 0.64 -12.95
CA ARG A 27 -4.76 -0.68 -13.24
C ARG A 27 -3.28 -0.60 -13.59
N GLU A 28 -2.81 0.52 -14.12
CA GLU A 28 -1.46 0.69 -14.63
C GLU A 28 -0.62 1.56 -13.70
N ILE A 29 0.31 0.97 -12.97
CA ILE A 29 1.21 1.71 -12.07
C ILE A 29 2.66 1.42 -12.43
N HIS A 30 3.54 2.39 -12.20
CA HIS A 30 4.96 2.21 -12.46
C HIS A 30 5.54 1.09 -11.59
N GLU A 31 6.31 0.18 -12.17
CA GLU A 31 6.81 -1.01 -11.47
C GLU A 31 7.60 -0.66 -10.21
N HIS A 32 8.44 0.39 -10.28
CA HIS A 32 9.17 0.89 -9.12
C HIS A 32 8.25 1.30 -7.95
N LEU A 33 7.12 1.95 -8.26
CA LEU A 33 6.13 2.33 -7.25
C LEU A 33 5.46 1.09 -6.65
N ALA A 34 5.07 0.12 -7.48
CA ALA A 34 4.49 -1.14 -7.03
C ALA A 34 5.44 -1.86 -6.05
N ARG A 35 6.71 -2.01 -6.42
CA ARG A 35 7.75 -2.62 -5.58
C ARG A 35 7.94 -1.88 -4.26
N HIS A 36 7.91 -0.54 -4.29
CA HIS A 36 8.01 0.27 -3.07
C HIS A 36 6.82 0.06 -2.13
N ILE A 37 5.58 0.11 -2.64
CA ILE A 37 4.36 -0.11 -1.85
C ILE A 37 4.39 -1.49 -1.20
N ILE A 38 4.74 -2.54 -1.96
CA ILE A 38 4.87 -3.90 -1.45
C ILE A 38 5.94 -3.97 -0.35
N LYS A 39 7.13 -3.38 -0.58
CA LYS A 39 8.21 -3.35 0.40
C LYS A 39 7.77 -2.69 1.72
N MET A 40 7.05 -1.57 1.64
CA MET A 40 6.60 -0.83 2.81
C MET A 40 5.45 -1.52 3.56
N LEU A 41 4.58 -2.23 2.85
CA LEU A 41 3.45 -2.95 3.45
C LEU A 41 3.77 -4.40 3.82
N ARG A 42 4.94 -4.92 3.45
CA ARG A 42 5.41 -6.25 3.84
C ARG A 42 5.59 -6.34 5.35
N ASP A 43 5.30 -7.52 5.89
CA ASP A 43 5.69 -7.89 7.24
C ASP A 43 6.98 -8.71 7.18
N ASP A 44 7.99 -8.33 7.96
CA ASP A 44 9.28 -9.03 8.03
C ASP A 44 9.31 -10.09 9.14
N LYS A 45 8.23 -10.29 9.92
CA LYS A 45 8.19 -11.26 11.04
C LYS A 45 7.69 -12.65 10.64
N THR A 46 7.86 -13.06 9.39
CA THR A 46 7.52 -14.43 8.94
C THR A 46 8.77 -15.21 8.60
#